data_AF-A0A6A4WSE0-F1
#
_entry.id   AF-A0A6A4WSE0-F1
#
_cell.length_a   1.000
_cell.length_b   1.000
_cell.length_c   1.000
_cell.angle_alpha   90.00
_cell.angle_beta   90.00
_cell.angle_gamma   90.00
#
_symmetry.space_group_name_H-M   'P 1'
#
loop_
_entity.id
_entity.type
_entity.pdbx_description
1 polymer ?
#
loop_
_entity_poly.entity_id
_entity_poly.type
_entity_poly.pdbx_seq_one_letter_code
_entity_poly.pdbx_strand_id
1 'polypeptide(L)'
;MARCAEDVWRREVAPFQPVPGHVPEMTAELVATLSHDQQLLYRLALAVQTGDMSDSVARQRIGPLNHARWLTLGARVLRLYVSTESPSDSLRLLVQFLVTHYVPVWFCIRRHPDCTDGAKNFHRSVELLRELPEMIQEVVRPVLQRNGYWAHPEQVLLAMVADGDAGVRQEAVRHIQAARQRETEDVRPFRLPELNFSASAYTEVISWSPPESVTQPPLLRHLTDEQLQAIEHSPLQLPNYPVHTQAVERAVRTVTEACLAVRGEEARHGYITARLKHRRCHPVFASKKDFQIC
;
A
#
# COMPACT_ATOMS: atom_id res chain seq x y z
N MET A 1 6.38 13.59 19.09
CA MET A 1 5.07 12.90 19.09
C MET A 1 4.01 13.54 20.01
N ALA A 2 4.36 14.07 21.18
CA ALA A 2 3.37 14.65 22.12
C ALA A 2 2.45 15.73 21.50
N ARG A 3 2.97 16.64 20.67
CA ARG A 3 2.18 17.69 20.01
C ARG A 3 1.21 17.19 18.92
N CYS A 4 1.41 15.99 18.37
CA CYS A 4 0.48 15.39 17.41
C CYS A 4 -0.71 14.70 18.10
N ALA A 5 -0.64 14.47 19.41
CA ALA A 5 -1.70 13.82 20.19
C ALA A 5 -2.85 14.76 20.56
N GLU A 6 -2.58 16.08 20.60
CA GLU A 6 -3.59 17.12 20.82
C GLU A 6 -4.57 17.24 19.64
N ASP A 7 -5.65 18.00 19.82
CA ASP A 7 -6.62 18.30 18.77
C ASP A 7 -6.03 19.32 17.76
N VAL A 8 -5.07 18.87 16.94
CA VAL A 8 -4.29 19.71 16.02
C VAL A 8 -5.13 20.51 15.02
N TRP A 9 -6.37 20.08 14.71
CA TRP A 9 -7.28 20.81 13.84
C TRP A 9 -7.91 22.06 14.49
N ARG A 10 -7.79 22.22 15.81
CA ARG A 10 -8.25 23.44 16.53
C ARG A 10 -7.22 24.57 16.50
N ARG A 11 -6.00 24.31 16.06
CA ARG A 11 -4.93 25.31 16.00
C ARG A 11 -5.16 26.21 14.79
N GLU A 12 -4.90 27.50 14.92
CA GLU A 12 -4.95 28.39 13.75
C GLU A 12 -3.88 28.01 12.72
N VAL A 13 -4.17 28.24 11.45
CA VAL A 13 -3.19 28.08 10.37
C VAL A 13 -2.17 29.22 10.53
N ALA A 14 -0.89 28.87 10.57
CA ALA A 14 0.21 29.82 10.58
C ALA A 14 0.74 30.03 9.16
N PRO A 15 1.46 31.13 8.88
CA PRO A 15 2.27 31.21 7.67
C PRO A 15 3.21 30.00 7.60
N PHE A 16 3.11 29.21 6.53
CA PHE A 16 3.93 28.01 6.32
C PHE A 16 4.50 28.03 4.90
N GLN A 17 5.59 27.30 4.70
CA GLN A 17 6.22 27.16 3.39
C GLN A 17 5.61 25.97 2.64
N PRO A 18 5.26 26.10 1.34
CA PRO A 18 4.87 24.96 0.54
C PRO A 18 6.00 23.93 0.51
N VAL A 19 5.64 22.64 0.52
CA VAL A 19 6.61 21.54 0.41
C VAL A 19 6.34 20.79 -0.89
N PRO A 20 7.12 21.03 -1.96
CA PRO A 20 6.95 20.31 -3.22
C PRO A 20 6.96 18.80 -3.02
N GLY A 21 6.06 18.12 -3.71
CA GLY A 21 5.84 16.68 -3.59
C GLY A 21 5.22 16.10 -4.86
N HIS A 22 4.73 14.86 -4.75
CA HIS A 22 4.15 14.10 -5.86
C HIS A 22 2.69 13.74 -5.62
N VAL A 23 1.99 14.49 -4.76
CA VAL A 23 0.57 14.26 -4.50
C VAL A 23 -0.17 14.42 -5.83
N PRO A 24 -0.77 13.34 -6.37
CA PRO A 24 -1.32 13.38 -7.71
C PRO A 24 -2.63 14.16 -7.72
N GLU A 25 -2.89 14.89 -8.80
CA GLU A 25 -4.24 15.42 -9.03
C GLU A 25 -5.21 14.26 -9.30
N MET A 26 -6.27 14.18 -8.51
CA MET A 26 -7.30 13.16 -8.63
C MET A 26 -8.59 13.76 -9.19
N THR A 27 -9.30 13.00 -10.02
CA THR A 27 -10.61 13.43 -10.55
C THR A 27 -11.65 13.49 -9.43
N ALA A 28 -12.68 14.32 -9.61
CA ALA A 28 -13.74 14.48 -8.63
C ALA A 28 -14.48 13.15 -8.36
N GLU A 29 -14.64 12.32 -9.38
CA GLU A 29 -15.28 11.01 -9.29
C GLU A 29 -14.48 10.07 -8.40
N LEU A 30 -13.16 9.99 -8.59
CA LEU A 30 -12.30 9.12 -7.77
C LEU A 30 -12.27 9.61 -6.32
N VAL A 31 -12.18 10.92 -6.09
CA VAL A 31 -12.23 11.51 -4.74
C VAL A 31 -13.55 11.20 -4.04
N ALA A 32 -14.67 11.17 -4.78
CA ALA A 32 -15.99 10.84 -4.22
C ALA A 32 -16.08 9.38 -3.70
N THR A 33 -15.26 8.46 -4.21
CA THR A 33 -15.19 7.07 -3.72
C THR A 33 -14.41 6.91 -2.41
N LEU A 34 -13.65 7.93 -2.01
CA LEU A 34 -12.79 7.89 -0.83
C LEU A 34 -13.60 8.08 0.44
N SER A 35 -13.16 7.43 1.52
CA SER A 35 -13.68 7.71 2.86
C SER A 35 -13.32 9.14 3.30
N HIS A 36 -14.04 9.65 4.30
CA HIS A 36 -13.77 11.00 4.83
C HIS A 36 -12.30 11.18 5.25
N ASP A 37 -11.72 10.22 5.96
CA ASP A 37 -10.32 10.26 6.42
C ASP A 37 -9.33 10.29 5.23
N GLN A 38 -9.64 9.57 4.16
CA GLN A 38 -8.81 9.52 2.95
C GLN A 38 -8.88 10.85 2.18
N GLN A 39 -10.08 11.41 2.02
CA GLN A 39 -10.25 12.73 1.40
C GLN A 39 -9.56 13.83 2.21
N LEU A 40 -9.62 13.77 3.53
CA LEU A 40 -8.97 14.75 4.39
C LEU A 40 -7.45 14.68 4.25
N LEU A 41 -6.86 13.47 4.28
CA LEU A 41 -5.42 13.30 4.03
C LEU A 41 -5.01 13.85 2.67
N TYR A 42 -5.78 13.52 1.61
CA TYR A 42 -5.54 14.01 0.26
C TYR A 42 -5.50 15.54 0.21
N ARG A 43 -6.56 16.19 0.70
CA ARG A 43 -6.69 17.66 0.66
C ARG A 43 -5.61 18.35 1.49
N LEU A 44 -5.27 17.81 2.67
CA LEU A 44 -4.19 18.35 3.49
C LEU A 44 -2.83 18.22 2.79
N ALA A 45 -2.54 17.08 2.17
CA ALA A 45 -1.28 16.85 1.47
C ALA A 45 -1.15 17.76 0.25
N LEU A 46 -2.24 17.90 -0.53
CA LEU A 46 -2.28 18.79 -1.68
C LEU A 46 -2.10 20.25 -1.26
N ALA A 47 -2.78 20.70 -0.19
CA ALA A 47 -2.64 22.04 0.35
C ALA A 47 -1.22 22.34 0.87
N VAL A 48 -0.55 21.36 1.49
CA VAL A 48 0.86 21.49 1.88
C VAL A 48 1.77 21.57 0.66
N GLN A 49 1.48 20.79 -0.39
CA GLN A 49 2.24 20.79 -1.62
C GLN A 49 2.13 22.11 -2.39
N THR A 50 0.93 22.67 -2.49
CA THR A 50 0.66 23.90 -3.26
C THR A 50 0.83 25.17 -2.45
N GLY A 51 0.77 25.08 -1.11
CA GLY A 51 0.70 26.24 -0.23
C GLY A 51 -0.71 26.79 -0.01
N ASP A 52 -1.72 26.22 -0.69
CA ASP A 52 -3.10 26.71 -0.62
C ASP A 52 -3.91 25.93 0.41
N MET A 53 -3.99 26.47 1.63
CA MET A 53 -4.74 25.89 2.74
C MET A 53 -6.06 26.64 2.97
N SER A 54 -7.18 26.06 2.54
CA SER A 54 -8.50 26.62 2.86
C SER A 54 -8.92 26.36 4.32
N ASP A 55 -9.65 27.32 4.89
CA ASP A 55 -10.25 27.18 6.23
C ASP A 55 -11.14 25.94 6.37
N SER A 56 -11.85 25.59 5.29
CA SER A 56 -12.75 24.44 5.26
C SER A 56 -12.01 23.11 5.43
N VAL A 57 -10.75 23.02 4.96
CA VAL A 57 -9.88 21.86 5.10
C VAL A 57 -9.16 21.90 6.45
N ALA A 58 -8.65 23.07 6.84
CA ALA A 58 -7.89 23.25 8.09
C ALA A 58 -8.74 22.95 9.35
N ARG A 59 -10.05 23.23 9.32
CA ARG A 59 -10.93 23.03 10.47
C ARG A 59 -11.54 21.63 10.55
N GLN A 60 -11.27 20.75 9.58
CA GLN A 60 -11.84 19.39 9.61
C GLN A 60 -11.28 18.58 10.77
N ARG A 61 -12.18 17.93 11.50
CA ARG A 61 -11.84 17.11 12.66
C ARG A 61 -11.03 15.89 12.22
N ILE A 62 -9.89 15.67 12.86
CA ILE A 62 -9.05 14.49 12.62
C ILE A 62 -9.26 13.48 13.75
N GLY A 63 -9.47 12.21 13.41
CA GLY A 63 -9.67 11.15 14.41
C GLY A 63 -8.51 11.02 15.42
N PRO A 64 -8.71 10.39 16.58
CA PRO A 64 -7.65 10.16 17.56
C PRO A 64 -6.55 9.24 17.00
N LEU A 65 -5.33 9.37 17.53
CA LEU A 65 -4.23 8.47 17.18
C LEU A 65 -4.57 7.03 17.62
N ASN A 66 -4.27 6.07 16.75
CA ASN A 66 -4.33 4.64 17.02
C ASN A 66 -3.17 3.99 16.26
N HIS A 67 -2.50 3.02 16.87
CA HIS A 67 -1.37 2.28 16.28
C HIS A 67 -1.66 1.69 14.89
N ALA A 68 -2.92 1.42 14.55
CA ALA A 68 -3.31 0.84 13.25
C ALA A 68 -3.71 1.88 12.18
N ARG A 69 -3.78 3.19 12.50
CA ARG A 69 -4.37 4.22 11.61
C ARG A 69 -3.33 5.21 11.10
N TRP A 70 -2.50 4.73 10.18
CA TRP A 70 -1.42 5.53 9.60
C TRP A 70 -1.92 6.75 8.79
N LEU A 71 -3.07 6.66 8.11
CA LEU A 71 -3.72 7.81 7.45
C LEU A 71 -4.00 8.97 8.42
N THR A 72 -4.51 8.66 9.61
CA THR A 72 -4.81 9.65 10.65
C THR A 72 -3.55 10.31 11.17
N LEU A 73 -2.47 9.54 11.36
CA LEU A 73 -1.18 10.11 11.76
C LEU A 73 -0.63 11.05 10.68
N GLY A 74 -0.66 10.65 9.42
CA GLY A 74 -0.24 11.50 8.30
C GLY A 74 -1.01 12.82 8.26
N ALA A 75 -2.35 12.76 8.34
CA ALA A 75 -3.19 13.96 8.38
C ALA A 75 -2.86 14.88 9.56
N ARG A 76 -2.61 14.31 10.75
CA ARG A 76 -2.21 15.08 11.94
C ARG A 76 -0.85 15.74 11.78
N VAL A 77 0.13 15.07 11.17
CA VAL A 77 1.48 15.62 10.94
C VAL A 77 1.41 16.78 9.95
N LEU A 78 0.71 16.62 8.82
CA LEU A 78 0.48 17.70 7.86
C LEU A 78 -0.24 18.89 8.50
N ARG A 79 -1.26 18.61 9.32
CA ARG A 79 -2.01 19.65 10.02
C ARG A 79 -1.17 20.39 11.06
N LEU A 80 -0.28 19.68 11.76
CA LEU A 80 0.66 20.27 12.70
C LEU A 80 1.65 21.20 11.99
N TYR A 81 2.16 20.78 10.83
CA TYR A 81 3.08 21.57 10.02
C TYR A 81 2.52 22.93 9.65
N VAL A 82 1.30 22.96 9.07
CA VAL A 82 0.64 24.22 8.68
C VAL A 82 0.20 25.09 9.86
N SER A 83 0.29 24.58 11.09
CA SER A 83 0.02 25.34 12.33
C SER A 83 1.30 25.68 13.10
N THR A 84 2.47 25.49 12.50
CA THR A 84 3.75 25.76 13.15
C THR A 84 4.54 26.75 12.32
N GLU A 85 4.62 28.00 12.76
CA GLU A 85 5.34 29.09 12.07
C GLU A 85 6.83 28.76 11.84
N SER A 86 7.47 28.13 12.82
CA SER A 86 8.86 27.66 12.74
C SER A 86 8.92 26.14 12.98
N PRO A 87 8.63 25.32 11.96
CA PRO A 87 8.63 23.86 12.11
C PRO A 87 10.05 23.36 12.36
N SER A 88 10.21 22.34 13.19
CA SER A 88 11.52 21.71 13.38
C SER A 88 11.95 20.94 12.14
N ASP A 89 13.25 20.68 12.00
CA ASP A 89 13.78 19.92 10.86
C ASP A 89 13.18 18.51 10.80
N SER A 90 12.96 17.86 11.94
CA SER A 90 12.28 16.57 11.99
C SER A 90 10.84 16.65 11.47
N LEU A 91 10.11 17.73 11.75
CA LEU A 91 8.75 17.91 11.23
C LEU A 91 8.79 18.16 9.71
N ARG A 92 9.73 18.96 9.22
CA ARG A 92 9.95 19.18 7.78
C ARG A 92 10.26 17.86 7.06
N LEU A 93 11.17 17.04 7.58
CA LEU A 93 11.52 15.73 7.01
C LEU A 93 10.33 14.78 6.96
N LEU A 94 9.52 14.72 8.04
CA LEU A 94 8.30 13.91 8.05
C LEU A 94 7.28 14.38 7.01
N VAL A 95 7.09 15.69 6.89
CA VAL A 95 6.17 16.27 5.89
C VAL A 95 6.66 15.99 4.48
N GLN A 96 7.96 16.15 4.21
CA GLN A 96 8.58 15.81 2.93
C GLN A 96 8.34 14.34 2.59
N PHE A 97 8.59 13.41 3.52
CA PHE A 97 8.28 11.99 3.32
C PHE A 97 6.79 11.76 3.00
N LEU A 98 5.88 12.46 3.69
CA LEU A 98 4.45 12.33 3.47
C LEU A 98 4.03 12.77 2.06
N VAL A 99 4.45 13.97 1.62
CA VAL A 99 4.00 14.54 0.34
C VAL A 99 4.77 14.02 -0.87
N THR A 100 6.00 13.54 -0.69
CA THR A 100 6.84 13.01 -1.79
C THR A 100 6.69 11.50 -1.96
N HIS A 101 6.46 10.73 -0.88
CA HIS A 101 6.42 9.26 -0.97
C HIS A 101 5.13 8.64 -0.43
N TYR A 102 4.82 8.80 0.86
CA TYR A 102 3.73 8.02 1.46
C TYR A 102 2.36 8.30 0.85
N VAL A 103 1.95 9.57 0.77
CA VAL A 103 0.65 9.97 0.22
C VAL A 103 0.57 9.64 -1.28
N PRO A 104 1.57 9.97 -2.11
CA PRO A 104 1.59 9.58 -3.52
C PRO A 104 1.46 8.07 -3.76
N VAL A 105 2.22 7.25 -3.03
CA VAL A 105 2.14 5.77 -3.14
C VAL A 105 0.75 5.26 -2.77
N TRP A 106 0.16 5.79 -1.69
CA TRP A 106 -1.17 5.39 -1.25
C TRP A 106 -2.23 5.67 -2.33
N PHE A 107 -2.19 6.87 -2.93
CA PHE A 107 -3.13 7.23 -3.99
C PHE A 107 -2.84 6.57 -5.35
N CYS A 108 -1.58 6.23 -5.63
CA CYS A 108 -1.21 5.40 -6.78
C CYS A 108 -1.89 4.02 -6.71
N ILE A 109 -1.78 3.35 -5.56
CA ILE A 109 -2.47 2.07 -5.29
C ILE A 109 -3.99 2.20 -5.41
N ARG A 110 -4.57 3.33 -4.99
CA ARG A 110 -6.02 3.56 -5.12
C ARG A 110 -6.47 3.74 -6.57
N ARG A 111 -5.63 4.34 -7.41
CA ARG A 111 -5.92 4.54 -8.83
C ARG A 111 -5.73 3.25 -9.63
N HIS A 112 -4.78 2.42 -9.20
CA HIS A 112 -4.39 1.18 -9.86
C HIS A 112 -4.52 0.01 -8.88
N PRO A 113 -5.76 -0.38 -8.52
CA PRO A 113 -5.97 -1.33 -7.44
C PRO A 113 -5.80 -2.78 -7.90
N ASP A 114 -5.65 -3.09 -9.17
CA ASP A 114 -5.69 -4.47 -9.65
C ASP A 114 -4.38 -5.21 -9.38
N CYS A 115 -4.45 -6.54 -9.18
CA CYS A 115 -3.27 -7.35 -8.87
C CYS A 115 -2.17 -7.28 -9.94
N THR A 116 -2.57 -7.02 -11.20
CA THR A 116 -1.69 -6.77 -12.33
C THR A 116 -0.93 -5.44 -12.23
N ASP A 117 -1.38 -4.52 -11.38
CA ASP A 117 -0.69 -3.26 -11.09
C ASP A 117 0.18 -3.33 -9.85
N GLY A 118 0.10 -4.41 -9.05
CA GLY A 118 0.77 -4.50 -7.75
C GLY A 118 2.28 -4.29 -7.83
N ALA A 119 2.97 -4.97 -8.76
CA ALA A 119 4.41 -4.80 -8.96
C ALA A 119 4.77 -3.39 -9.50
N LYS A 120 3.91 -2.81 -10.35
CA LYS A 120 4.06 -1.45 -10.91
C LYS A 120 3.93 -0.39 -9.81
N ASN A 121 2.93 -0.53 -8.95
CA ASN A 121 2.74 0.31 -7.76
C ASN A 121 3.93 0.20 -6.80
N PHE A 122 4.46 -1.01 -6.60
CA PHE A 122 5.64 -1.22 -5.77
C PHE A 122 6.88 -0.53 -6.36
N HIS A 123 7.11 -0.69 -7.67
CA HIS A 123 8.18 0.00 -8.38
C HIS A 123 8.04 1.52 -8.27
N ARG A 124 6.83 2.08 -8.40
CA ARG A 124 6.58 3.51 -8.18
C ARG A 124 6.98 3.97 -6.77
N SER A 125 6.78 3.14 -5.75
CA SER A 125 7.28 3.42 -4.39
C SER A 125 8.81 3.46 -4.34
N VAL A 126 9.49 2.55 -5.05
CA VAL A 126 10.95 2.53 -5.16
C VAL A 126 11.47 3.79 -5.89
N GLU A 127 10.81 4.23 -6.95
CA GLU A 127 11.15 5.46 -7.67
C GLU A 127 11.08 6.68 -6.76
N LEU A 128 9.92 6.88 -6.12
CA LEU A 128 9.70 8.01 -5.21
C LEU A 128 10.67 7.99 -4.01
N LEU A 129 11.10 6.80 -3.59
CA LEU A 129 12.08 6.67 -2.52
C LEU A 129 13.43 7.24 -2.93
N ARG A 130 13.86 7.04 -4.19
CA ARG A 130 15.15 7.54 -4.68
C ARG A 130 15.23 9.06 -4.70
N GLU A 131 14.10 9.75 -4.77
CA GLU A 131 14.03 11.22 -4.79
C GLU A 131 14.12 11.84 -3.39
N LEU A 132 13.99 11.04 -2.33
CA LEU A 132 14.06 11.53 -0.95
C LEU A 132 15.51 11.73 -0.47
N PRO A 133 15.75 12.58 0.54
CA PRO A 133 17.06 12.67 1.20
C PRO A 133 17.56 11.30 1.69
N GLU A 134 18.87 11.06 1.60
CA GLU A 134 19.52 9.78 1.96
C GLU A 134 19.12 9.30 3.36
N MET A 135 19.08 10.19 4.34
CA MET A 135 18.62 9.88 5.71
C MET A 135 17.21 9.25 5.74
N ILE A 136 16.28 9.71 4.90
CA ILE A 136 14.94 9.11 4.83
C ILE A 136 15.01 7.78 4.09
N GLN A 137 15.84 7.69 3.05
CA GLN A 137 16.03 6.43 2.32
C GLN A 137 16.53 5.31 3.22
N GLU A 138 17.53 5.59 4.07
CA GLU A 138 18.09 4.62 5.03
C GLU A 138 17.03 4.07 6.00
N VAL A 139 16.07 4.90 6.41
CA VAL A 139 14.97 4.48 7.30
C VAL A 139 13.92 3.64 6.56
N VAL A 140 13.62 3.99 5.31
CA VAL A 140 12.50 3.42 4.55
C VAL A 140 12.89 2.15 3.78
N ARG A 141 14.13 2.03 3.28
CA ARG A 141 14.62 0.84 2.53
C ARG A 141 14.40 -0.47 3.30
N PRO A 142 14.76 -0.60 4.59
CA PRO A 142 14.49 -1.82 5.35
C PRO A 142 13.00 -2.11 5.50
N VAL A 143 12.14 -1.08 5.52
CA VAL A 143 10.69 -1.25 5.58
C VAL A 143 10.17 -1.81 4.26
N LEU A 144 10.60 -1.27 3.12
CA LEU A 144 10.21 -1.79 1.81
C LEU A 144 10.73 -3.22 1.61
N GLN A 145 11.97 -3.52 1.99
CA GLN A 145 12.54 -4.87 1.92
C GLN A 145 11.70 -5.90 2.69
N ARG A 146 11.25 -5.57 3.90
CA ARG A 146 10.38 -6.45 4.70
C ARG A 146 8.95 -6.55 4.18
N ASN A 147 8.50 -5.61 3.36
CA ASN A 147 7.14 -5.55 2.80
C ASN A 147 7.11 -5.76 1.28
N GLY A 148 8.19 -6.29 0.69
CA GLY A 148 8.36 -6.50 -0.75
C GLY A 148 7.49 -7.61 -1.35
N TYR A 149 6.29 -7.85 -0.81
CA TYR A 149 5.40 -8.93 -1.24
C TYR A 149 4.99 -8.77 -2.71
N TRP A 150 4.72 -7.54 -3.15
CA TRP A 150 4.40 -7.23 -4.55
C TRP A 150 5.60 -7.28 -5.49
N ALA A 151 6.82 -7.37 -4.96
CA ALA A 151 8.02 -7.64 -5.72
C ALA A 151 8.33 -9.14 -5.80
N HIS A 152 7.59 -10.01 -5.10
CA HIS A 152 7.80 -11.47 -5.20
C HIS A 152 7.68 -11.91 -6.68
N PRO A 153 8.53 -12.84 -7.18
CA PRO A 153 8.53 -13.24 -8.59
C PRO A 153 7.15 -13.58 -9.14
N GLU A 154 6.35 -14.31 -8.38
CA GLU A 154 4.96 -14.62 -8.77
C GLU A 154 4.10 -13.37 -9.02
N GLN A 155 4.24 -12.33 -8.20
CA GLN A 155 3.46 -11.10 -8.33
C GLN A 155 3.96 -10.23 -9.49
N VAL A 156 5.28 -10.20 -9.72
CA VAL A 156 5.86 -9.55 -10.90
C VAL A 156 5.36 -10.22 -12.18
N LEU A 157 5.33 -11.57 -12.22
CA LEU A 157 4.78 -12.33 -13.35
C LEU A 157 3.30 -12.03 -13.59
N LEU A 158 2.48 -11.84 -12.54
CA LEU A 158 1.07 -11.44 -12.72
C LEU A 158 0.94 -10.07 -13.42
N ALA A 159 1.81 -9.12 -13.08
CA ALA A 159 1.85 -7.84 -13.79
C ALA A 159 2.34 -8.00 -15.24
N MET A 160 3.36 -8.84 -15.46
CA MET A 160 3.93 -9.05 -16.79
C MET A 160 2.97 -9.72 -17.78
N VAL A 161 2.17 -10.71 -17.37
CA VAL A 161 1.22 -11.38 -18.29
C VAL A 161 0.09 -10.46 -18.77
N ALA A 162 -0.20 -9.39 -18.03
CA ALA A 162 -1.20 -8.38 -18.39
C ALA A 162 -0.56 -7.13 -19.02
N ASP A 163 0.76 -7.11 -19.25
CA ASP A 163 1.45 -5.93 -19.75
C ASP A 163 1.13 -5.65 -21.22
N GLY A 164 1.13 -4.37 -21.61
CA GLY A 164 0.92 -3.97 -23.01
C GLY A 164 2.08 -4.35 -23.92
N ASP A 165 3.30 -4.44 -23.37
CA ASP A 165 4.51 -4.81 -24.11
C ASP A 165 4.59 -6.32 -24.36
N ALA A 166 4.72 -6.72 -25.64
CA ALA A 166 4.80 -8.12 -26.03
C ALA A 166 6.08 -8.81 -25.55
N GLY A 167 7.22 -8.11 -25.52
CA GLY A 167 8.48 -8.65 -25.02
C GLY A 167 8.42 -8.96 -23.52
N VAL A 168 7.75 -8.10 -22.74
CA VAL A 168 7.50 -8.35 -21.31
C VAL A 168 6.64 -9.59 -21.11
N ARG A 169 5.59 -9.77 -21.93
CA ARG A 169 4.74 -10.96 -21.87
C ARG A 169 5.48 -12.24 -22.27
N GLN A 170 6.30 -12.20 -23.32
CA GLN A 170 7.16 -13.33 -23.73
C GLN A 170 8.10 -13.77 -22.62
N GLU A 171 8.73 -12.81 -21.94
CA GLU A 171 9.61 -13.09 -20.80
C GLU A 171 8.84 -13.74 -19.63
N ALA A 172 7.62 -13.26 -19.36
CA ALA A 172 6.75 -13.85 -18.34
C ALA A 172 6.41 -15.32 -18.66
N VAL A 173 5.99 -15.58 -19.90
CA VAL A 173 5.65 -16.93 -20.38
C VAL A 173 6.84 -17.87 -20.23
N ARG A 174 8.04 -17.43 -20.61
CA ARG A 174 9.29 -18.19 -20.44
C ARG A 174 9.57 -18.54 -18.98
N HIS A 175 9.46 -17.58 -18.07
CA HIS A 175 9.64 -17.83 -16.65
C HIS A 175 8.60 -18.80 -16.07
N ILE A 176 7.33 -18.66 -16.47
CA ILE A 176 6.25 -19.52 -16.02
C ILE A 176 6.44 -20.96 -16.52
N GLN A 177 6.79 -21.16 -17.79
CA GLN A 177 7.08 -22.47 -18.36
C GLN A 177 8.27 -23.15 -17.66
N ALA A 178 9.36 -22.40 -17.44
CA ALA A 178 10.51 -22.91 -16.70
C ALA A 178 10.17 -23.27 -15.25
N ALA A 179 9.30 -22.49 -14.59
CA ALA A 179 8.84 -22.79 -13.24
C ALA A 179 7.94 -24.04 -13.20
N ARG A 180 7.07 -24.25 -14.20
CA ARG A 180 6.24 -25.47 -14.33
C ARG A 180 7.08 -26.75 -14.36
N GLN A 181 8.19 -26.73 -15.09
CA GLN A 181 9.09 -27.88 -15.23
C GLN A 181 9.84 -28.24 -13.93
N ARG A 182 9.91 -27.31 -12.97
CA ARG A 182 10.60 -27.49 -11.69
C ARG A 182 9.65 -27.70 -10.51
N GLU A 183 8.34 -27.74 -10.75
CA GLU A 183 7.39 -27.93 -9.64
C GLU A 183 7.55 -29.31 -9.02
N THR A 184 7.55 -29.35 -7.68
CA THR A 184 7.52 -30.57 -6.88
C THR A 184 6.24 -30.62 -6.06
N GLU A 185 5.94 -31.78 -5.46
CA GLU A 185 4.81 -31.93 -4.53
C GLU A 185 5.06 -31.28 -3.16
N ASP A 186 6.27 -30.74 -2.93
CA ASP A 186 6.64 -30.12 -1.67
C ASP A 186 5.90 -28.80 -1.43
N VAL A 187 5.79 -28.44 -0.15
CA VAL A 187 5.26 -27.14 0.25
C VAL A 187 6.16 -26.03 -0.28
N ARG A 188 5.60 -25.20 -1.17
CA ARG A 188 6.30 -24.04 -1.74
C ARG A 188 6.71 -23.03 -0.65
N PRO A 189 8.00 -22.73 -0.46
CA PRO A 189 8.42 -21.69 0.46
C PRO A 189 8.18 -20.30 -0.15
N PHE A 190 7.37 -19.46 0.50
CA PHE A 190 7.20 -18.06 0.10
C PHE A 190 8.31 -17.21 0.71
N ARG A 191 9.36 -16.91 -0.07
CA ARG A 191 10.51 -16.12 0.38
C ARG A 191 10.51 -14.76 -0.30
N LEU A 192 10.64 -13.70 0.48
CA LEU A 192 10.77 -12.36 -0.09
C LEU A 192 12.12 -12.25 -0.84
N PRO A 193 12.12 -11.69 -2.05
CA PRO A 193 13.33 -11.49 -2.83
C PRO A 193 14.15 -10.32 -2.26
N GLU A 194 15.44 -10.31 -2.55
CA GLU A 194 16.25 -9.11 -2.38
C GLU A 194 15.81 -8.05 -3.40
N LEU A 195 15.56 -6.83 -2.93
CA LEU A 195 15.01 -5.77 -3.77
C LEU A 195 16.10 -4.96 -4.46
N ASN A 196 15.91 -4.72 -5.75
CA ASN A 196 16.70 -3.76 -6.51
C ASN A 196 16.11 -2.34 -6.38
N PHE A 197 16.63 -1.57 -5.42
CA PHE A 197 16.21 -0.18 -5.23
C PHE A 197 16.64 0.77 -6.37
N SER A 198 17.53 0.33 -7.27
CA SER A 198 17.93 1.07 -8.48
C SER A 198 17.13 0.70 -9.73
N ALA A 199 16.10 -0.15 -9.63
CA ALA A 199 15.31 -0.62 -10.76
C ALA A 199 14.72 0.53 -11.59
N SER A 200 14.93 0.47 -12.91
CA SER A 200 14.39 1.45 -13.87
C SER A 200 13.02 1.03 -14.41
N ALA A 201 12.74 -0.27 -14.40
CA ALA A 201 11.43 -0.84 -14.71
C ALA A 201 10.93 -1.76 -13.59
N TYR A 202 9.61 -1.97 -13.53
CA TYR A 202 9.01 -2.84 -12.51
C TYR A 202 9.43 -4.31 -12.65
N THR A 203 9.87 -4.75 -13.84
CA THR A 203 10.42 -6.09 -14.11
C THR A 203 11.82 -6.28 -13.53
N GLU A 204 12.49 -5.20 -13.15
CA GLU A 204 13.87 -5.18 -12.63
C GLU A 204 13.93 -5.04 -11.10
N VAL A 205 12.79 -4.95 -10.41
CA VAL A 205 12.73 -4.79 -8.93
C VAL A 205 13.30 -5.99 -8.18
N ILE A 206 13.52 -7.10 -8.86
CA ILE A 206 14.13 -8.33 -8.35
C ILE A 206 15.13 -8.91 -9.33
N SER A 207 16.01 -9.76 -8.81
CA SER A 207 16.77 -10.69 -9.62
C SER A 207 15.90 -11.90 -10.00
N TRP A 208 15.91 -12.28 -11.27
CA TRP A 208 15.34 -13.54 -11.77
C TRP A 208 16.28 -14.74 -11.58
N SER A 209 17.47 -14.49 -11.04
CA SER A 209 18.47 -15.48 -10.67
C SER A 209 18.54 -15.61 -9.14
N PRO A 210 18.67 -16.84 -8.60
CA PRO A 210 18.74 -18.10 -9.35
C PRO A 210 17.33 -18.56 -9.77
N PRO A 211 17.17 -19.31 -10.88
CA PRO A 211 15.84 -19.66 -11.43
C PRO A 211 14.91 -20.40 -10.46
N GLU A 212 15.46 -21.08 -9.46
CA GLU A 212 14.74 -21.80 -8.41
C GLU A 212 13.96 -20.86 -7.47
N SER A 213 14.31 -19.58 -7.44
CA SER A 213 13.54 -18.56 -6.72
C SER A 213 12.20 -18.22 -7.40
N VAL A 214 12.04 -18.59 -8.67
CA VAL A 214 10.86 -18.28 -9.48
C VAL A 214 9.92 -19.48 -9.50
N THR A 215 8.74 -19.30 -8.95
CA THR A 215 7.67 -20.29 -8.85
C THR A 215 6.47 -19.89 -9.72
N GLN A 216 5.68 -20.88 -10.17
CA GLN A 216 4.51 -20.60 -11.00
C GLN A 216 3.44 -19.84 -10.19
N PRO A 217 2.93 -18.69 -10.66
CA PRO A 217 1.87 -17.97 -9.96
C PRO A 217 0.61 -18.84 -9.79
N PRO A 218 0.06 -18.99 -8.57
CA PRO A 218 -1.14 -19.79 -8.33
C PRO A 218 -2.34 -19.39 -9.19
N LEU A 219 -2.51 -18.09 -9.43
CA LEU A 219 -3.60 -17.56 -10.26
C LEU A 219 -3.49 -17.98 -11.74
N LEU A 220 -2.32 -18.43 -12.19
CA LEU A 220 -2.06 -18.86 -13.57
C LEU A 220 -1.93 -20.39 -13.71
N ARG A 221 -2.21 -21.16 -12.64
CA ARG A 221 -2.10 -22.63 -12.65
C ARG A 221 -3.09 -23.31 -13.56
N HIS A 222 -4.28 -22.74 -13.70
CA HIS A 222 -5.36 -23.33 -14.49
C HIS A 222 -5.16 -23.19 -16.01
N LEU A 223 -4.19 -22.39 -16.46
CA LEU A 223 -3.94 -22.16 -17.88
C LEU A 223 -3.19 -23.35 -18.49
N THR A 224 -3.63 -23.81 -19.65
CA THR A 224 -2.87 -24.76 -20.50
C THR A 224 -1.61 -24.10 -21.08
N ASP A 225 -0.70 -24.90 -21.66
CA ASP A 225 0.50 -24.36 -22.29
C ASP A 225 0.14 -23.54 -23.55
N GLU A 226 -0.89 -23.94 -24.29
CA GLU A 226 -1.40 -23.19 -25.45
C GLU A 226 -2.00 -21.85 -25.03
N GLN A 227 -2.78 -21.83 -23.94
CA GLN A 227 -3.31 -20.58 -23.39
C GLN A 227 -2.20 -19.67 -22.86
N LEU A 228 -1.13 -20.24 -22.28
CA LEU A 228 0.01 -19.48 -21.81
C LEU A 228 0.77 -18.85 -22.99
N GLN A 229 1.00 -19.58 -24.08
CA GLN A 229 1.63 -19.06 -25.30
C GLN A 229 0.78 -17.95 -25.96
N ALA A 230 -0.56 -18.08 -25.93
CA ALA A 230 -1.44 -17.04 -26.47
C ALA A 230 -1.26 -15.66 -25.79
N ILE A 231 -0.75 -15.63 -24.55
CA ILE A 231 -0.47 -14.38 -23.82
C ILE A 231 0.59 -13.54 -24.54
N GLU A 232 1.53 -14.16 -25.25
CA GLU A 232 2.55 -13.42 -26.00
C GLU A 232 1.92 -12.47 -27.03
N HIS A 233 0.79 -12.88 -27.62
CA HIS A 233 0.06 -12.11 -28.63
C HIS A 233 -1.01 -11.19 -28.05
N SER A 234 -1.60 -11.52 -26.91
CA SER A 234 -2.66 -10.71 -26.28
C SER A 234 -2.53 -10.71 -24.75
N PRO A 235 -2.53 -9.54 -24.09
CA PRO A 235 -2.47 -9.45 -22.64
C PRO A 235 -3.57 -10.27 -21.93
N LEU A 236 -3.17 -11.02 -20.92
CA LEU A 236 -4.11 -11.80 -20.11
C LEU A 236 -5.00 -10.85 -19.30
N GLN A 237 -6.31 -11.09 -19.36
CA GLN A 237 -7.28 -10.41 -18.50
C GLN A 237 -7.51 -11.24 -17.25
N LEU A 238 -7.04 -10.75 -16.11
CA LEU A 238 -7.33 -11.36 -14.81
C LEU A 238 -8.58 -10.71 -14.20
N PRO A 239 -9.35 -11.43 -13.37
CA PRO A 239 -10.38 -10.80 -12.56
C PRO A 239 -9.78 -9.68 -11.70
N ASN A 240 -10.57 -8.63 -11.45
CA ASN A 240 -10.15 -7.48 -10.64
C ASN A 240 -9.97 -7.89 -9.18
N TYR A 241 -8.81 -8.48 -8.88
CA TYR A 241 -8.38 -8.80 -7.53
C TYR A 241 -7.68 -7.58 -6.94
N PRO A 242 -8.31 -6.85 -6.00
CA PRO A 242 -7.71 -5.66 -5.44
C PRO A 242 -6.44 -5.98 -4.63
N VAL A 243 -5.36 -5.23 -4.87
CA VAL A 243 -4.08 -5.31 -4.14
C VAL A 243 -4.22 -4.94 -2.66
N HIS A 244 -5.29 -4.23 -2.32
CA HIS A 244 -5.59 -3.81 -0.96
C HIS A 244 -7.09 -3.94 -0.66
N THR A 245 -7.44 -4.78 0.32
CA THR A 245 -8.84 -4.97 0.74
C THR A 245 -9.04 -4.63 2.22
N GLN A 246 -10.24 -4.16 2.54
CA GLN A 246 -10.65 -4.01 3.94
C GLN A 246 -10.61 -5.35 4.70
N ALA A 247 -10.78 -6.48 4.01
CA ALA A 247 -10.66 -7.80 4.63
C ALA A 247 -9.24 -8.04 5.15
N VAL A 248 -8.22 -7.70 4.35
CA VAL A 248 -6.82 -7.75 4.77
C VAL A 248 -6.56 -6.79 5.93
N GLU A 249 -7.02 -5.54 5.88
CA GLU A 249 -6.90 -4.60 7.01
C GLU A 249 -7.51 -5.18 8.32
N ARG A 250 -8.71 -5.77 8.23
CA ARG A 250 -9.37 -6.41 9.37
C ARG A 250 -8.60 -7.62 9.88
N ALA A 251 -8.02 -8.42 8.99
CA ALA A 251 -7.22 -9.59 9.34
C ALA A 251 -5.95 -9.17 10.09
N VAL A 252 -5.19 -8.21 9.55
CA VAL A 252 -4.00 -7.65 10.19
C VAL A 252 -4.34 -7.14 11.59
N ARG A 253 -5.40 -6.34 11.73
CA ARG A 253 -5.87 -5.86 13.03
C ARG A 253 -6.15 -6.99 14.02
N THR A 254 -6.86 -8.03 13.59
CA THR A 254 -7.20 -9.16 14.47
C THR A 254 -5.99 -10.01 14.85
N VAL A 255 -5.02 -10.17 13.96
CA VAL A 255 -3.74 -10.81 14.29
C VAL A 255 -2.95 -9.96 15.28
N THR A 256 -2.88 -8.64 15.09
CA THR A 256 -2.22 -7.73 16.05
C THR A 256 -2.87 -7.79 17.43
N GLU A 257 -4.20 -7.74 17.52
CA GLU A 257 -4.95 -7.89 18.78
C GLU A 257 -4.60 -9.21 19.48
N ALA A 258 -4.56 -10.32 18.75
CA ALA A 258 -4.21 -11.63 19.29
C ALA A 258 -2.76 -11.67 19.79
N CYS A 259 -1.82 -11.12 19.01
CA CYS A 259 -0.40 -11.08 19.37
C CYS A 259 -0.12 -10.24 20.63
N LEU A 260 -0.93 -9.22 20.89
CA LEU A 260 -0.85 -8.41 22.11
C LEU A 260 -1.52 -9.08 23.31
N ALA A 261 -2.57 -9.87 23.08
CA ALA A 261 -3.35 -10.48 24.14
C ALA A 261 -2.75 -11.81 24.65
N VAL A 262 -2.17 -12.63 23.77
CA VAL A 262 -1.74 -13.99 24.10
C VAL A 262 -0.41 -14.37 23.45
N ARG A 263 0.29 -15.35 24.07
CA ARG A 263 1.58 -15.89 23.61
C ARG A 263 1.40 -17.33 23.13
N GLY A 264 2.19 -17.72 22.12
CA GLY A 264 2.13 -19.05 21.53
C GLY A 264 1.17 -19.14 20.35
N GLU A 265 1.49 -20.00 19.39
CA GLU A 265 0.72 -20.20 18.16
C GLU A 265 -0.71 -20.67 18.45
N GLU A 266 -0.85 -21.73 19.26
CA GLU A 266 -2.14 -22.33 19.60
C GLU A 266 -3.07 -21.32 20.30
N ALA A 267 -2.56 -20.58 21.29
CA ALA A 267 -3.35 -19.56 21.99
C ALA A 267 -3.78 -18.43 21.05
N ARG A 268 -2.90 -17.97 20.15
CA ARG A 268 -3.25 -16.95 19.14
C ARG A 268 -4.30 -17.46 18.17
N HIS A 269 -4.16 -18.70 17.70
CA HIS A 269 -5.14 -19.35 16.83
C HIS A 269 -6.50 -19.46 17.53
N GLY A 270 -6.53 -19.91 18.79
CA GLY A 270 -7.73 -19.97 19.62
C GLY A 270 -8.38 -18.59 19.79
N TYR A 271 -7.60 -17.55 20.10
CA TYR A 271 -8.09 -16.18 20.23
C TYR A 271 -8.72 -15.67 18.94
N ILE A 272 -8.04 -15.85 17.81
CA ILE A 272 -8.52 -15.41 16.50
C ILE A 272 -9.81 -16.15 16.12
N THR A 273 -9.82 -17.48 16.22
CA THR A 273 -10.98 -18.29 15.84
C THR A 273 -12.18 -18.04 16.73
N ALA A 274 -12.00 -17.90 18.05
CA ALA A 274 -13.07 -17.52 18.97
C ALA A 274 -13.66 -16.15 18.63
N ARG A 275 -12.81 -15.15 18.34
CA ARG A 275 -13.24 -13.80 17.96
C ARG A 275 -13.97 -13.78 16.62
N LEU A 276 -13.52 -14.58 15.64
CA LEU A 276 -14.20 -14.74 14.36
C LEU A 276 -15.55 -15.43 14.51
N LYS A 277 -15.65 -16.50 15.31
CA LYS A 277 -16.91 -17.17 15.64
C LYS A 277 -17.89 -16.21 16.32
N HIS A 278 -17.45 -15.50 17.35
CA HIS A 278 -18.26 -14.49 18.04
C HIS A 278 -18.76 -13.42 17.06
N ARG A 279 -17.90 -12.88 16.17
CA ARG A 279 -18.31 -11.89 15.16
C ARG A 279 -19.38 -12.40 14.20
N ARG A 280 -19.40 -13.69 13.87
CA ARG A 280 -20.44 -14.29 13.03
C ARG A 280 -21.80 -14.37 13.72
N CYS A 281 -21.84 -14.34 15.05
CA CYS A 281 -23.08 -14.28 15.81
C CYS A 281 -23.70 -12.88 15.82
N HIS A 282 -22.94 -11.84 15.43
CA HIS A 282 -23.45 -10.48 15.34
C HIS A 282 -24.08 -10.22 13.97
N PRO A 283 -25.20 -9.48 13.92
CA PRO A 283 -25.79 -9.05 12.65
C PRO A 283 -24.79 -8.21 11.85
N VAL A 284 -24.77 -8.44 10.53
CA VAL A 284 -23.95 -7.69 9.60
C VAL A 284 -24.69 -6.40 9.25
N PHE A 285 -24.15 -5.27 9.70
CA PHE A 285 -24.64 -3.95 9.33
C PHE A 285 -23.85 -3.43 8.12
N ALA A 286 -24.56 -3.02 7.07
CA ALA A 286 -23.96 -2.45 5.86
C ALA A 286 -23.52 -1.01 6.07
N SER A 287 -24.17 -0.28 6.99
CA SER A 287 -23.89 1.11 7.29
C SER A 287 -24.03 1.43 8.77
N LYS A 288 -23.43 2.54 9.21
CA LYS A 288 -23.61 3.07 10.57
C LYS A 288 -25.07 3.47 10.86
N LYS A 289 -25.91 3.66 9.84
CA LYS A 289 -27.34 3.98 10.01
C LYS A 289 -28.17 2.75 10.40
N ASP A 290 -27.61 1.55 10.20
CA ASP A 290 -28.30 0.30 10.50
C ASP A 290 -28.21 -0.04 12.00
N PHE A 291 -27.39 0.69 12.76
CA PHE A 291 -27.44 0.71 14.20
C PHE A 291 -28.72 1.44 14.65
N GLN A 292 -29.75 0.67 15.00
CA GLN A 292 -30.81 1.18 15.86
C GLN A 292 -30.22 1.37 17.26
N ILE A 293 -29.84 2.60 17.58
CA ILE A 293 -29.53 3.00 18.95
C ILE A 293 -30.89 3.19 19.63
N CYS A 294 -31.26 2.26 20.51
CA CYS A 294 -32.33 2.48 21.48
C CYS A 294 -31.89 3.51 22.53
#